data_AF-A0A939U538-F1
#
_entry.id   AF-A0A939U538-F1
#
_cell.length_a   1.000
_cell.length_b   1.000
_cell.length_c   1.000
_cell.angle_alpha   90.00
_cell.angle_beta   90.00
_cell.angle_gamma   90.00
#
_symmetry.space_group_name_H-M   'P 1'
#
loop_
_entity.id
_entity.type
_entity.pdbx_description
1 polymer ?
#
loop_
_entity_poly.entity_id
_entity_poly.type
_entity_poly.pdbx_seq_one_letter_code
_entity_poly.pdbx_strand_id
1 'polypeptide(L)'
;MWLKLLPLALIQSALLAIGQVFLKFGLQRMVSFGWNWTFFRSALLNWQFAMSGITIGAASLLWMYIIRQFPLSLAYPMGSLSYVFTMLCAIIFFHENVDIVKWIGLFLIITGCILLTK
;
A
#
# COMPACT_ATOMS: atom_id res chain seq x y z
N MET A 1 -6.41 -0.51 23.46
CA MET A 1 -7.06 -0.28 22.15
C MET A 1 -6.03 -0.15 21.04
N TRP A 2 -5.09 0.80 21.14
CA TRP A 2 -3.94 0.98 20.23
C TRP A 2 -3.08 -0.26 19.97
N LEU A 3 -2.74 -1.02 21.02
CA LEU A 3 -1.92 -2.24 20.90
C LEU A 3 -2.59 -3.34 20.05
N LYS A 4 -3.92 -3.33 19.90
CA LYS A 4 -4.65 -4.25 19.03
C LYS A 4 -4.77 -3.71 17.60
N LEU A 5 -4.82 -2.39 17.43
CA LEU A 5 -4.91 -1.72 16.13
C LEU A 5 -3.58 -1.74 15.37
N LEU A 6 -2.47 -1.51 16.07
CA LEU A 6 -1.13 -1.43 15.47
C LEU A 6 -0.73 -2.68 14.65
N PRO A 7 -0.84 -3.92 15.17
CA PRO A 7 -0.49 -5.10 14.38
C PRO A 7 -1.40 -5.28 13.16
N LEU A 8 -2.71 -4.98 13.28
CA LEU A 8 -3.65 -5.04 12.16
C LEU A 8 -3.29 -4.02 11.07
N ALA A 9 -2.95 -2.79 11.47
CA ALA A 9 -2.56 -1.74 10.55
C ALA A 9 -1.20 -2.02 9.87
N LEU A 10 -0.24 -2.62 10.59
CA LEU A 10 1.04 -3.05 10.01
C LEU A 10 0.83 -4.13 8.94
N ILE A 11 0.03 -5.17 9.24
CA ILE A 11 -0.29 -6.23 8.28
C ILE A 11 -1.03 -5.65 7.07
N GLN A 12 -2.02 -4.78 7.30
CA GLN A 12 -2.77 -4.12 6.25
C GLN A 12 -1.88 -3.25 5.36
N SER A 13 -0.97 -2.49 5.96
CA SER A 13 -0.01 -1.63 5.26
C SER A 13 1.00 -2.43 4.43
N ALA A 14 1.49 -3.55 4.97
CA ALA A 14 2.38 -4.46 4.26
C ALA A 14 1.67 -5.12 3.06
N LEU A 15 0.42 -5.58 3.24
CA LEU A 15 -0.40 -6.12 2.14
C LEU A 15 -0.62 -5.08 1.04
N LEU A 16 -0.92 -3.83 1.40
CA LEU A 16 -1.04 -2.73 0.43
C LEU A 16 0.27 -2.51 -0.34
N ALA A 17 1.40 -2.42 0.36
CA ALA A 17 2.69 -2.19 -0.28
C ALA A 17 3.06 -3.33 -1.25
N ILE A 18 2.87 -4.59 -0.83
CA ILE A 18 3.06 -5.77 -1.69
C ILE A 18 2.14 -5.69 -2.92
N GLY A 19 0.88 -5.29 -2.74
CA GLY A 19 -0.06 -5.10 -3.83
C GLY A 19 0.38 -4.03 -4.83
N GLN A 20 0.95 -2.92 -4.35
CA GLN A 20 1.51 -1.86 -5.20
C GLN A 20 2.75 -2.32 -5.97
N VAL A 21 3.61 -3.15 -5.37
CA VAL A 21 4.77 -3.75 -6.04
C VAL A 21 4.31 -4.65 -7.19
N PHE A 22 3.38 -5.57 -6.92
CA PHE A 22 2.83 -6.44 -7.95
C PHE A 22 2.09 -5.65 -9.03
N LEU A 23 1.40 -4.57 -8.66
CA LEU A 23 0.73 -3.69 -9.62
C LEU A 23 1.74 -3.12 -10.60
N LYS A 24 2.84 -2.54 -10.08
CA LYS A 24 3.87 -1.92 -10.90
C LYS A 24 4.57 -2.92 -11.81
N PHE A 25 4.92 -4.12 -11.31
CA PHE A 25 5.45 -5.19 -12.15
C PHE A 25 4.44 -5.69 -13.20
N GLY A 26 3.17 -5.79 -12.84
CA GLY A 26 2.09 -6.16 -13.74
C GLY A 26 1.97 -5.17 -14.88
N LEU A 27 1.87 -3.88 -14.56
CA LEU A 27 1.75 -2.78 -15.51
C LEU A 27 2.96 -2.68 -16.46
N GLN A 28 4.18 -2.92 -15.97
CA GLN A 28 5.38 -2.94 -16.82
C GLN A 28 5.36 -4.05 -17.88
N ARG A 29 4.60 -5.12 -17.66
CA ARG A 29 4.46 -6.26 -18.60
C ARG A 29 3.21 -6.16 -19.47
N MET A 30 2.33 -5.20 -19.20
CA MET A 30 1.13 -4.98 -20.01
C MET A 30 1.46 -4.17 -21.26
N VAL A 31 0.58 -4.29 -22.26
CA VAL A 31 0.58 -3.39 -23.41
C VAL A 31 0.29 -1.95 -22.94
N SER A 32 0.68 -0.96 -23.75
CA SER A 32 0.44 0.45 -23.43
C SER A 32 -1.02 0.67 -23.03
N PHE A 33 -1.22 1.51 -22.01
CA PHE A 33 -2.56 1.84 -21.53
C PHE A 33 -3.44 2.33 -22.70
N GLY A 34 -4.57 1.66 -22.89
CA GLY A 34 -5.51 1.98 -23.94
C GLY A 34 -6.86 1.36 -23.65
N TRP A 35 -7.93 2.04 -24.02
CA TRP A 35 -9.29 1.53 -23.86
C TRP A 35 -9.64 0.56 -25.00
N ASN A 36 -8.90 -0.56 -25.08
CA ASN A 36 -9.07 -1.56 -26.12
C ASN A 36 -9.11 -2.97 -25.53
N TRP A 37 -9.71 -3.90 -26.26
CA TRP A 37 -9.88 -5.28 -25.82
C TRP A 37 -8.53 -5.98 -25.56
N THR A 38 -7.49 -5.61 -26.31
CA THR A 38 -6.13 -6.13 -26.15
C THR A 38 -5.53 -5.77 -24.79
N PHE A 39 -5.75 -4.56 -24.30
CA PHE A 39 -5.30 -4.10 -22.99
C PHE A 39 -6.01 -4.90 -21.88
N PHE A 40 -7.35 -4.99 -21.91
CA PHE A 40 -8.11 -5.74 -20.91
C PHE A 40 -7.75 -7.23 -20.89
N ARG A 41 -7.54 -7.85 -22.05
CA ARG A 41 -7.05 -9.24 -22.14
C ARG A 41 -5.67 -9.39 -21.54
N SER A 42 -4.76 -8.45 -21.80
CA SER A 42 -3.42 -8.47 -21.20
C SER A 42 -3.47 -8.30 -19.67
N ALA A 43 -4.40 -7.50 -19.17
CA ALA A 43 -4.58 -7.31 -17.73
C ALA A 43 -5.12 -8.57 -17.04
N LEU A 44 -6.12 -9.22 -17.64
CA LEU A 44 -6.75 -10.44 -17.09
C LEU A 44 -5.82 -11.67 -17.11
N LEU A 45 -4.94 -11.78 -18.11
CA LEU A 45 -3.99 -12.90 -18.22
C LEU A 45 -2.69 -12.68 -17.43
N ASN A 46 -2.46 -11.49 -16.92
CA ASN A 46 -1.26 -11.15 -16.18
C ASN A 46 -1.40 -11.57 -14.70
N TRP A 47 -0.65 -12.62 -14.32
CA TRP A 47 -0.72 -13.16 -12.97
C TRP A 47 -0.26 -12.16 -11.90
N GLN A 48 0.70 -11.27 -12.21
CA GLN A 48 1.13 -10.23 -11.27
C GLN A 48 0.02 -9.22 -11.01
N PHE A 49 -0.74 -8.85 -12.03
CA PHE A 49 -1.91 -8.00 -11.87
C PHE A 49 -3.01 -8.69 -11.05
N ALA A 50 -3.26 -9.98 -11.30
CA ALA A 50 -4.19 -10.76 -10.49
C ALA A 50 -3.75 -10.80 -9.00
N MET A 51 -2.46 -11.02 -8.73
CA MET A 51 -1.91 -11.01 -7.37
C MET A 51 -1.99 -9.64 -6.70
N SER A 52 -1.77 -8.56 -7.46
CA SER A 52 -2.02 -7.21 -6.99
C SER A 52 -3.48 -7.03 -6.56
N GLY A 53 -4.43 -7.46 -7.39
CA GLY A 53 -5.85 -7.42 -7.06
C GLY A 53 -6.20 -8.20 -5.79
N ILE A 54 -5.66 -9.41 -5.63
CA ILE A 54 -5.89 -10.26 -4.45
C ILE A 54 -5.33 -9.59 -3.18
N THR A 55 -4.10 -9.08 -3.24
CA THR A 55 -3.42 -8.49 -2.07
C THR A 55 -4.05 -7.15 -1.67
N ILE A 56 -4.39 -6.29 -2.62
CA ILE A 56 -5.12 -5.03 -2.37
C ILE A 56 -6.54 -5.34 -1.87
N GLY A 57 -7.21 -6.34 -2.44
CA GLY A 57 -8.51 -6.81 -1.98
C GLY A 57 -8.47 -7.29 -0.52
N ALA A 58 -7.49 -8.13 -0.18
CA ALA A 58 -7.26 -8.59 1.19
C ALA A 58 -6.95 -7.42 2.15
N ALA A 59 -6.11 -6.47 1.74
CA ALA A 59 -5.82 -5.27 2.51
C ALA A 59 -7.08 -4.42 2.74
N SER A 60 -7.96 -4.34 1.73
CA SER A 60 -9.23 -3.61 1.80
C SER A 60 -10.22 -4.28 2.75
N LEU A 61 -10.32 -5.61 2.73
CA LEU A 61 -11.13 -6.37 3.70
C LEU A 61 -10.63 -6.18 5.13
N LEU A 62 -9.30 -6.20 5.33
CA LEU A 62 -8.70 -5.93 6.63
C LEU A 62 -8.95 -4.49 7.08
N TRP A 63 -8.91 -3.53 6.15
CA TRP A 63 -9.27 -2.14 6.43
C TRP A 63 -10.74 -1.99 6.85
N MET A 64 -11.67 -2.66 6.16
CA MET A 64 -13.09 -2.69 6.55
C MET A 64 -13.28 -3.22 7.97
N TYR A 65 -12.54 -4.27 8.34
CA TYR A 65 -12.55 -4.80 9.71
C TYR A 65 -12.02 -3.78 10.72
N ILE A 66 -10.90 -3.11 10.41
CA ILE A 66 -10.30 -2.09 11.27
C ILE A 66 -11.28 -0.95 11.54
N ILE A 67 -11.83 -0.33 10.50
CA ILE A 67 -12.73 0.83 10.66
C ILE A 67 -14.08 0.45 11.29
N ARG A 68 -14.47 -0.82 11.23
CA ARG A 68 -15.67 -1.32 11.94
C ARG A 68 -15.43 -1.42 13.45
N GLN A 69 -14.21 -1.72 13.88
CA GLN A 69 -13.86 -1.98 15.29
C GLN A 69 -13.22 -0.78 15.99
N PHE A 70 -12.65 0.15 15.23
CA PHE A 70 -11.92 1.30 15.75
C PHE A 70 -12.46 2.60 15.14
N PRO A 71 -12.48 3.71 15.90
CA PRO A 71 -12.85 5.01 15.36
C PRO A 71 -11.89 5.40 14.24
N LEU A 72 -12.46 5.92 13.15
CA LEU A 72 -11.71 6.28 11.94
C LEU A 72 -10.57 7.27 12.23
N SER A 73 -10.77 8.21 13.16
CA SER A 73 -9.77 9.18 13.59
C SER A 73 -8.49 8.55 14.15
N LEU A 74 -8.58 7.35 14.74
CA LEU A 74 -7.42 6.62 15.25
C LEU A 74 -6.84 5.64 14.22
N ALA A 75 -7.69 5.05 13.38
CA ALA A 75 -7.26 4.12 12.34
C ALA A 75 -6.52 4.82 11.19
N TYR A 76 -6.95 6.02 10.80
CA TYR A 76 -6.41 6.74 9.65
C TYR A 76 -4.93 7.10 9.79
N PRO A 77 -4.45 7.66 10.93
CA PRO A 77 -3.02 7.87 11.15
C PRO A 77 -2.18 6.59 11.04
N MET A 78 -2.72 5.44 11.45
CA MET A 78 -2.03 4.15 11.33
C MET A 78 -1.91 3.68 9.88
N GLY A 79 -2.81 4.12 8.98
CA GLY A 79 -2.70 3.86 7.54
C GLY A 79 -1.48 4.51 6.89
N SER A 80 -0.90 5.54 7.50
CA SER A 80 0.33 6.20 7.00
C SER A 80 1.55 5.26 6.97
N LEU A 81 1.53 4.18 7.76
CA LEU A 81 2.56 3.14 7.74
C LEU A 81 2.71 2.52 6.35
N SER A 82 1.65 2.50 5.54
CA SER A 82 1.70 2.03 4.15
C SER A 82 2.68 2.82 3.28
N TYR A 83 2.89 4.12 3.55
CA TYR A 83 3.91 4.92 2.85
C TYR A 83 5.31 4.42 3.14
N VAL A 84 5.59 4.05 4.40
CA VAL A 84 6.89 3.49 4.82
C VAL A 84 7.15 2.18 4.08
N PHE A 85 6.20 1.25 4.13
CA PHE A 85 6.35 -0.04 3.47
C PHE A 85 6.47 0.11 1.95
N THR A 86 5.66 0.97 1.33
CA THR A 86 5.70 1.19 -0.13
C THR A 86 7.04 1.81 -0.55
N MET A 87 7.57 2.77 0.21
CA MET A 87 8.87 3.37 -0.06
C MET A 87 10.02 2.35 0.10
N LEU A 88 9.99 1.53 1.16
CA LEU A 88 10.96 0.45 1.34
C LEU A 88 10.90 -0.55 0.19
N CYS A 89 9.70 -0.96 -0.22
CA CYS A 89 9.50 -1.81 -1.38
C CYS A 89 9.99 -1.15 -2.68
N ALA A 90 9.81 0.16 -2.85
CA ALA A 90 10.31 0.90 -4.00
C ALA A 90 11.86 0.82 -4.12
N ILE A 91 12.55 0.99 -3.00
CA ILE A 91 14.02 0.87 -2.93
C ILE A 91 14.45 -0.58 -3.19
N ILE A 92 13.82 -1.56 -2.53
CA ILE A 92 14.24 -2.96 -2.60
C ILE A 92 13.95 -3.58 -3.97
N PHE A 93 12.74 -3.40 -4.53
CA PHE A 93 12.32 -4.11 -5.74
C PHE A 93 12.58 -3.34 -7.03
N PHE A 94 12.57 -2.01 -6.98
CA PHE A 94 12.75 -1.17 -8.18
C PHE A 94 14.07 -0.40 -8.18
N HIS A 95 14.86 -0.52 -7.09
CA HIS A 95 16.16 0.14 -6.94
C HIS A 95 16.06 1.65 -7.16
N GLU A 96 14.93 2.24 -6.75
CA GLU A 96 14.71 3.68 -6.88
C GLU A 96 15.58 4.44 -5.88
N ASN A 97 16.26 5.48 -6.37
CA ASN A 97 16.98 6.41 -5.51
C ASN A 97 15.98 7.32 -4.80
N VAL A 98 15.85 7.13 -3.50
CA VAL A 98 15.03 7.97 -2.62
C VAL A 98 15.91 9.07 -2.03
N ASP A 99 15.64 10.30 -2.48
CA ASP A 99 16.31 11.51 -2.01
C ASP A 99 16.10 11.73 -0.50
N ILE A 100 17.06 12.40 0.15
CA ILE A 100 17.03 12.69 1.59
C ILE A 100 15.83 13.55 1.98
N VAL A 101 15.35 14.41 1.07
CA VAL A 101 14.14 15.21 1.25
C VAL A 101 12.91 14.31 1.44
N LYS A 102 12.81 13.20 0.70
CA LYS A 102 11.71 12.23 0.83
C LYS A 102 11.76 11.52 2.19
N TRP A 103 12.95 11.22 2.69
CA TRP A 103 13.14 10.65 4.02
C TRP A 103 12.73 11.61 5.14
N ILE A 104 13.08 12.89 5.03
CA ILE A 104 12.63 13.93 5.97
C ILE A 104 11.11 14.06 5.93
N GLY A 105 10.51 14.10 4.73
CA GLY A 105 9.07 14.11 4.56
C GLY A 105 8.38 12.90 5.21
N LEU A 106 8.93 11.70 5.02
CA LEU A 106 8.43 10.48 5.66
C LEU A 106 8.48 10.57 7.19
N PHE A 107 9.59 11.07 7.74
CA PHE A 107 9.74 11.27 9.18
C PHE A 107 8.72 12.27 9.74
N LEU A 108 8.44 13.35 9.02
CA LEU A 108 7.41 14.33 9.36
C LEU A 108 6.00 13.73 9.35
N ILE A 109 5.68 12.89 8.35
CA ILE A 109 4.39 12.18 8.27
C ILE A 109 4.22 11.25 9.48
N ILE A 110 5.24 10.44 9.80
CA ILE A 110 5.21 9.52 10.94
C ILE A 110 5.03 10.30 12.24
N THR A 111 5.79 11.39 12.43
CA THR A 111 5.70 12.24 13.61
C THR A 111 4.31 12.86 13.75
N GLY A 112 3.77 13.43 12.66
CA GLY A 112 2.40 13.96 12.63
C GLY A 112 1.36 12.90 12.99
N CYS A 113 1.53 11.67 12.49
CA CYS A 113 0.65 10.57 12.83
C CYS A 113 0.73 10.19 14.31
N ILE A 114 1.92 10.13 14.91
CA ILE A 114 2.09 9.90 16.35
C ILE A 114 1.38 11.00 17.17
N LEU A 115 1.45 12.25 16.74
CA LEU A 115 0.76 13.36 17.43
C LEU A 115 -0.77 13.23 17.37
N LEU A 116 -1.33 12.75 16.25
CA LEU A 116 -2.78 12.49 16.12
C LEU A 116 -3.26 11.31 16.98
N THR A 117 -2.33 10.45 17.40
CA THR A 117 -2.64 9.20 18.13
C THR A 117 -2.54 9.35 19.65
N LYS A 118 -1.96 10.46 20.14
CA LYS A 118 -1.95 10.84 21.56
C LYS A 118 -3.26 11.53 21.95
#